data_AF-A0A8S3YEA5-F1
#
_entry.id   AF-A0A8S3YEA5-F1
#
_cell.length_a   1.000
_cell.length_b   1.000
_cell.length_c   1.000
_cell.angle_alpha   90.00
_cell.angle_beta   90.00
_cell.angle_gamma   90.00
#
_symmetry.space_group_name_H-M   'P 1'
#
loop_
_entity.id
_entity.type
_entity.pdbx_description
1 polymer ?
#
loop_
_entity_poly.entity_id
_entity_poly.type
_entity_poly.pdbx_seq_one_letter_code
_entity_poly.pdbx_strand_id
1 'polypeptide(L)'
;MSFRDSETIFDDDPCIKEYLLTKKCMGEKGHEHCQDVLRNYEHCRYFWSWIESMRDQEGIKPAMPPPEEREEVKQRYLPLLKPPSPRLP
;
A
#
# COMPACT_ATOMS: atom_id res chain seq x y z
N MET A 1 -9.81 -23.25 16.39
CA MET A 1 -10.07 -21.83 16.06
C MET A 1 -8.73 -21.15 16.07
N SER A 2 -8.17 -20.90 14.90
CA SER A 2 -6.76 -20.55 14.74
C SER A 2 -6.51 -19.15 15.31
N PHE A 3 -5.73 -19.10 16.38
CA PHE A 3 -4.99 -17.91 16.79
C PHE A 3 -4.08 -17.55 15.62
N ARG A 4 -4.47 -16.53 14.83
CA ARG A 4 -3.53 -15.87 13.94
C ARG A 4 -2.60 -15.08 14.85
N ASP A 5 -1.39 -15.59 15.04
CA ASP A 5 -0.31 -14.83 15.63
C ASP A 5 -0.22 -13.49 14.88
N SER A 6 -0.36 -12.40 15.63
CA SER A 6 -0.48 -11.05 15.10
C SER A 6 0.77 -10.59 14.33
N GLU A 7 1.84 -11.38 14.26
CA GLU A 7 3.11 -11.02 13.63
C GLU A 7 3.18 -11.35 12.13
N THR A 8 2.40 -12.29 11.59
CA THR A 8 2.50 -12.68 10.16
C THR A 8 1.59 -11.88 9.23
N ILE A 9 0.61 -11.14 9.76
CA ILE A 9 -0.28 -10.28 8.95
C ILE A 9 0.46 -9.04 8.42
N PHE A 10 1.58 -8.67 9.06
CA PHE A 10 2.29 -7.43 8.74
C PHE A 10 3.16 -7.53 7.48
N ASP A 11 3.70 -8.70 7.13
CA ASP A 11 4.55 -8.85 5.94
C ASP A 11 3.74 -8.90 4.62
N ASP A 12 2.49 -9.35 4.70
CA ASP A 12 1.61 -9.47 3.53
C ASP A 12 1.03 -8.13 3.08
N ASP A 13 0.89 -7.13 3.95
CA ASP A 13 0.45 -5.79 3.54
C ASP A 13 1.62 -4.96 3.00
N PRO A 14 1.67 -4.68 1.69
CA PRO A 14 2.78 -3.95 1.10
C PRO A 14 2.83 -2.46 1.49
N CYS A 15 1.80 -1.95 2.19
CA CYS A 15 1.67 -0.57 2.68
C CYS A 15 1.77 -0.45 4.20
N ILE A 16 2.24 -1.48 4.90
CA ILE A 16 2.28 -1.48 6.36
C ILE A 16 3.17 -0.35 6.92
N LYS A 17 4.26 -0.03 6.23
CA LYS A 17 5.21 1.01 6.65
C LYS A 17 4.52 2.38 6.66
N GLU A 18 3.77 2.68 5.61
CA GLU A 18 3.01 3.91 5.47
C GLU A 18 1.86 4.00 6.48
N TYR A 19 1.20 2.88 6.80
CA TYR A 19 0.19 2.81 7.85
C TYR A 19 0.79 3.13 9.24
N LEU A 20 1.93 2.53 9.58
CA LEU A 20 2.61 2.79 10.84
C LEU A 20 3.08 4.24 10.96
N LEU A 21 3.59 4.82 9.87
CA LEU A 21 3.94 6.24 9.81
C LEU A 21 2.72 7.14 10.02
N THR A 22 1.59 6.80 9.39
CA THR A 22 0.33 7.54 9.55
C THR A 22 -0.11 7.51 11.01
N LYS A 23 -0.14 6.32 11.63
CA LYS A 23 -0.50 6.17 13.04
C LYS A 23 0.42 6.95 13.97
N LYS A 24 1.73 6.88 13.73
CA LYS A 24 2.71 7.63 14.51
C LYS A 24 2.48 9.14 14.39
N CYS A 25 2.34 9.64 13.17
CA CYS A 25 2.12 11.07 12.92
C CYS A 25 0.82 11.57 13.57
N MET A 26 -0.28 10.82 13.42
CA MET A 26 -1.56 11.16 14.04
C MET A 26 -1.48 11.23 15.57
N GLY A 27 -0.72 10.32 16.20
CA GLY A 27 -0.52 10.31 17.64
C GLY A 27 0.33 11.48 18.17
N GLU A 28 1.25 12.01 17.35
CA GLU A 28 2.20 13.05 17.77
C GLU A 28 1.76 14.47 17.41
N LYS A 29 1.22 14.69 16.20
CA LYS A 29 1.06 16.02 15.60
C LYS A 29 -0.37 16.37 15.18
N GLY A 30 -1.30 15.41 15.18
CA GLY A 30 -2.67 15.62 14.71
C GLY A 30 -2.82 15.56 13.18
N HIS A 31 -4.06 15.38 12.70
CA HIS A 31 -4.38 15.02 11.31
C HIS A 31 -3.87 16.01 10.26
N GLU A 32 -3.96 17.31 10.52
CA GLU A 32 -3.61 18.38 9.59
C GLU A 32 -2.11 18.44 9.24
N HIS A 33 -1.25 17.99 10.15
CA HIS A 33 0.20 17.93 9.94
C HIS A 33 0.66 16.64 9.27
N CYS A 34 -0.25 15.69 9.05
CA CYS A 34 0.04 14.37 8.52
C CYS A 34 -0.44 14.16 7.08
N GLN A 35 -0.89 15.22 6.39
CA GLN A 35 -1.42 15.14 5.03
C GLN A 35 -0.46 14.47 4.04
N ASP A 36 0.84 14.75 4.12
CA ASP A 36 1.82 14.11 3.24
C ASP A 36 1.99 12.61 3.52
N VAL A 37 1.98 12.22 4.79
CA VAL A 37 2.09 10.82 5.23
C VAL A 37 0.83 10.05 4.83
N LEU A 38 -0.33 10.67 5.00
CA LEU A 38 -1.62 10.15 4.57
C LEU A 38 -1.68 9.97 3.05
N ARG A 39 -1.28 10.99 2.29
CA ARG A 39 -1.21 10.91 0.83
C ARG A 39 -0.30 9.78 0.36
N ASN A 40 0.83 9.58 1.03
CA ASN A 40 1.73 8.46 0.72
C ASN A 40 1.07 7.10 0.99
N TYR A 41 0.36 6.95 2.11
CA TYR A 41 -0.41 5.74 2.41
C TYR A 41 -1.50 5.48 1.37
N GLU A 42 -2.27 6.50 0.99
CA GLU A 42 -3.30 6.39 -0.06
C GLU A 42 -2.70 5.99 -1.41
N HIS A 43 -1.59 6.61 -1.81
CA HIS A 43 -0.88 6.29 -3.05
C HIS A 43 -0.39 4.83 -3.05
N CYS A 44 0.15 4.36 -1.92
CA CYS A 44 0.57 2.98 -1.79
C CYS A 44 -0.62 2.02 -1.99
N ARG A 45 -1.72 2.24 -1.28
CA ARG A 45 -2.93 1.40 -1.37
C ARG A 45 -3.49 1.39 -2.79
N TYR A 46 -3.51 2.54 -3.45
CA TYR A 46 -3.95 2.67 -4.83
C TYR A 46 -3.07 1.87 -5.79
N PHE A 47 -1.74 2.02 -5.69
CA PHE A 47 -0.79 1.30 -6.53
C PHE A 47 -0.97 -0.21 -6.44
N TRP A 48 -1.04 -0.77 -5.23
CA TRP A 48 -1.17 -2.21 -5.05
C TRP A 48 -2.54 -2.75 -5.43
N SER A 49 -3.61 -1.97 -5.22
CA SER A 49 -4.95 -2.34 -5.71
C SER A 49 -5.00 -2.38 -7.24
N TRP A 50 -4.29 -1.47 -7.92
CA TRP A 50 -4.17 -1.48 -9.37
C TRP A 50 -3.38 -2.70 -9.87
N ILE A 51 -2.26 -3.03 -9.22
CA ILE A 51 -1.46 -4.23 -9.53
C ILE A 51 -2.29 -5.50 -9.32
N GLU A 52 -3.00 -5.61 -8.19
CA GLU A 52 -3.84 -6.76 -7.88
C GLU A 52 -4.93 -6.94 -8.94
N SER A 53 -5.61 -5.86 -9.33
CA SER A 53 -6.65 -5.88 -10.36
C SER A 53 -6.08 -6.31 -11.73
N MET A 54 -4.92 -5.79 -12.09
CA MET A 54 -4.25 -6.14 -13.35
C MET A 54 -3.81 -7.61 -13.36
N ARG A 55 -3.20 -8.11 -12.28
CA ARG A 55 -2.78 -9.51 -12.14
C ARG A 55 -3.95 -10.48 -12.13
N ASP A 56 -5.06 -10.11 -11.48
CA ASP A 56 -6.29 -10.92 -11.48
C ASP A 56 -6.91 -11.01 -12.88
N GLN A 57 -6.93 -9.92 -13.64
CA GLN A 57 -7.36 -9.92 -15.05
C GLN A 57 -6.49 -10.79 -15.94
N GLU A 58 -5.18 -10.87 -15.66
CA GLU A 58 -4.25 -11.76 -16.36
C GLU A 58 -4.31 -13.22 -15.85
N GLY A 59 -5.14 -13.51 -14.84
CA GLY A 59 -5.28 -14.85 -14.26
C GLY A 59 -4.10 -15.30 -13.39
N ILE A 60 -3.24 -14.37 -12.96
CA ILE A 60 -2.04 -14.63 -12.16
C ILE A 60 -2.43 -14.76 -10.68
N LYS A 61 -2.06 -15.88 -10.05
CA LYS A 61 -2.29 -16.14 -8.62
C LYS A 61 -0.99 -16.46 -7.87
N PRO A 62 -0.75 -15.88 -6.68
CA PRO A 62 -1.60 -14.90 -5.99
C PRO A 62 -1.63 -13.53 -6.71
N ALA A 63 -2.80 -12.86 -6.65
CA ALA A 63 -3.00 -11.57 -7.29
C ALA A 63 -2.13 -10.48 -6.65
N MET A 64 -1.95 -10.55 -5.32
CA MET A 64 -0.93 -9.76 -4.62
C MET A 64 0.45 -10.39 -4.82
N PRO A 65 1.46 -9.65 -5.31
CA PRO A 65 2.80 -10.19 -5.48
C PRO A 65 3.50 -10.43 -4.12
N PRO A 66 4.32 -11.50 -4.03
CA PRO A 66 5.08 -11.83 -2.82
C PRO A 66 6.18 -10.79 -2.56
N PRO A 67 6.69 -10.67 -1.31
CA PRO A 67 7.65 -9.63 -0.93
C PRO A 67 8.88 -9.53 -1.82
N GLU A 68 9.40 -10.65 -2.33
CA GLU A 68 10.60 -10.68 -3.18
C GLU A 68 10.35 -9.99 -4.54
N GLU A 69 9.13 -10.11 -5.09
CA GLU A 69 8.76 -9.51 -6.38
C GLU A 69 8.36 -8.03 -6.27
N ARG A 70 8.08 -7.54 -5.06
CA ARG A 70 7.51 -6.19 -4.87
C ARG A 70 8.43 -5.09 -5.38
N GLU A 71 9.74 -5.26 -5.28
CA GLU A 71 10.70 -4.27 -5.75
C GLU A 71 10.71 -4.17 -7.28
N GLU A 72 10.71 -5.31 -7.97
CA GLU A 72 10.65 -5.36 -9.43
C GLU A 72 9.32 -4.81 -9.96
N VAL A 73 8.20 -5.18 -9.32
CA VAL A 73 6.87 -4.65 -9.67
C VAL A 73 6.84 -3.12 -9.51
N LYS A 74 7.39 -2.59 -8.41
CA LYS A 74 7.51 -1.14 -8.22
C LYS A 74 8.31 -0.49 -9.35
N GLN A 75 9.51 -1.00 -9.65
CA GLN A 75 10.36 -0.43 -10.69
C GLN A 75 9.68 -0.44 -12.07
N ARG A 76 8.96 -1.52 -12.39
CA ARG A 76 8.28 -1.68 -13.67
C ARG A 76 7.05 -0.80 -13.83
N TYR A 77 6.24 -0.69 -12.78
CA TYR A 77 4.89 -0.14 -12.90
C TYR A 77 4.69 1.23 -12.25
N LEU A 78 5.52 1.64 -11.28
CA LEU A 78 5.42 3.00 -10.72
C LEU A 78 5.54 4.10 -11.78
N PRO A 79 6.43 4.00 -12.80
CA PRO A 79 6.50 5.02 -13.86
C PRO A 79 5.25 5.08 -14.75
N LEU A 80 4.48 3.99 -14.81
CA LEU A 80 3.25 3.87 -15.60
C LEU A 80 2.01 4.33 -14.82
N LEU A 81 2.11 4.36 -13.49
CA LEU A 81 1.03 4.79 -12.62
C LEU A 81 0.76 6.28 -12.82
N LYS A 82 -0.45 6.60 -13.28
CA LYS A 82 -0.97 7.96 -13.16
C LYS A 82 -1.52 8.10 -11.74
N PRO A 83 -0.92 8.93 -10.87
CA PRO A 83 -1.42 9.09 -9.52
C PRO A 83 -2.88 9.56 -9.59
N PRO A 84 -3.75 9.11 -8.65
CA PRO A 84 -5.10 9.61 -8.59
C PRO A 84 -5.04 11.13 -8.40
N SER A 85 -5.87 11.87 -9.15
CA SER A 85 -6.01 13.31 -8.98
C SER A 85 -6.20 13.61 -7.49
N PRO A 86 -5.52 14.63 -6.92
CA PRO A 86 -5.83 15.04 -5.56
C PRO A 86 -7.33 15.24 -5.46
N ARG A 87 -8.00 14.57 -4.52
CA ARG A 87 -9.37 14.94 -4.17
C ARG A 87 -9.27 16.35 -3.62
N LEU A 88 -9.56 17.34 -4.47
CA LEU A 88 -9.80 18.71 -4.07
C LEU A 88 -10.97 18.68 -3.06
N PRO A 89 -10.85 19.37 -1.92
CA PRO A 89 -11.96 19.52 -0.98
C PRO A 89 -13.16 20.23 -1.63
#